data_AF-A0A1C5RXJ4-F1
#
_entry.id   AF-A0A1C5RXJ4-F1
#
_cell.length_a   1.000
_cell.length_b   1.000
_cell.length_c   1.000
_cell.angle_alpha   90.00
_cell.angle_beta   90.00
_cell.angle_gamma   90.00
#
_symmetry.space_group_name_H-M   'P 1'
#
loop_
_entity.id
_entity.type
_entity.pdbx_description
1 polymer ?
#
loop_
_entity_poly.entity_id
_entity_poly.type
_entity_poly.pdbx_seq_one_letter_code
_entity_poly.pdbx_strand_id
1 'polypeptide(L)'
;MYQREHFHDKRKPNIRLNRTAVLIMAVLLLLGAAVGSTVAFLIDKTAPVENSFEYAKVSCEVTENFTNNKKDNVRVKNTGTTDAYIRATYVVNWVDAQGNIVASEPAGYKYTLTANLNNSWTKGSDGYFYYTSPIAPGDSTQGSLLTCTVTYPDNPEYTLSVEVLAEAIQSTPDNAVQEAWGVSISQGSVTAYSGN
;
A
#
# COMPACT_ATOMS: atom_id res chain seq x y z
N MET A 1 29.83 101.97 28.29
CA MET A 1 29.62 100.82 29.20
C MET A 1 28.96 99.73 28.36
N TYR A 2 29.68 98.61 28.13
CA TYR A 2 29.16 97.29 27.71
C TYR A 2 28.40 97.17 26.35
N GLN A 3 28.38 96.07 25.60
CA GLN A 3 29.02 94.74 25.61
C GLN A 3 28.94 94.22 24.17
N ARG A 4 29.95 93.47 23.70
CA ARG A 4 29.85 92.67 22.47
C ARG A 4 28.90 91.50 22.69
N GLU A 5 28.02 91.22 21.74
CA GLU A 5 27.40 89.90 21.60
C GLU A 5 28.10 89.12 20.48
N HIS A 6 28.66 87.97 20.85
CA HIS A 6 29.28 87.02 19.95
C HIS A 6 28.24 85.96 19.54
N PHE A 7 27.85 85.94 18.27
CA PHE A 7 27.10 84.83 17.68
C PHE A 7 28.00 83.58 17.58
N HIS A 8 27.66 82.53 18.32
CA HIS A 8 28.27 81.20 18.17
C HIS A 8 27.60 80.43 17.03
N ASP A 9 28.30 80.31 15.90
CA ASP A 9 27.89 79.46 14.79
C ASP A 9 28.33 78.00 15.04
N LYS A 10 27.38 77.06 15.10
CA LYS A 10 27.64 75.62 15.27
C LYS A 10 28.13 75.05 13.94
N ARG A 11 29.45 74.94 13.78
CA ARG A 11 30.06 74.26 12.63
C ARG A 11 29.69 72.77 12.64
N LYS A 12 28.94 72.32 11.63
CA LYS A 12 28.79 70.90 11.30
C LYS A 12 30.18 70.30 11.02
N PRO A 13 30.51 69.10 11.51
CA PRO A 13 31.76 68.46 11.17
C PRO A 13 31.68 68.05 9.68
N ASN A 14 32.28 68.88 8.82
CA ASN A 14 32.49 68.52 7.44
C ASN A 14 33.56 67.44 7.41
N ILE A 15 33.15 66.17 7.39
CA ILE A 15 34.05 65.05 7.13
C ILE A 15 34.56 65.23 5.70
N ARG A 16 35.73 65.85 5.57
CA ARG A 16 36.44 65.94 4.29
C ARG A 16 37.07 64.57 4.04
N LEU A 17 36.29 63.64 3.48
CA LEU A 17 36.86 62.40 2.97
C LEU A 17 37.85 62.75 1.85
N ASN A 18 39.12 62.41 2.06
CA ASN A 18 40.11 62.51 1.00
C ASN A 18 39.74 61.49 -0.11
N ARG A 19 40.01 61.84 -1.38
CA ARG A 19 39.72 60.98 -2.54
C ARG A 19 40.27 59.56 -2.36
N THR A 20 41.40 59.44 -1.67
CA THR A 20 42.05 58.17 -1.33
C THR A 20 41.24 57.31 -0.36
N ALA A 21 40.63 57.87 0.70
CA ALA A 21 39.76 57.09 1.59
C ALA A 21 38.47 56.64 0.89
N VAL A 22 37.91 57.47 0.00
CA VAL A 22 36.75 57.08 -0.82
C VAL A 22 37.11 55.89 -1.71
N LEU A 23 38.28 55.92 -2.36
CA LEU A 23 38.77 54.83 -3.19
C LEU A 23 39.03 53.55 -2.39
N ILE A 24 39.66 53.65 -1.22
CA ILE A 24 39.91 52.49 -0.34
C ILE A 24 38.58 51.89 0.13
N MET A 25 37.62 52.72 0.54
CA MET A 25 36.31 52.26 0.97
C MET A 25 35.52 51.60 -0.17
N ALA A 26 35.60 52.13 -1.40
CA ALA A 26 35.02 51.51 -2.58
C ALA A 26 35.63 50.15 -2.92
N VAL A 27 36.95 50.02 -2.81
CA VAL A 27 37.65 48.73 -3.02
C VAL A 27 37.26 47.71 -1.94
N LEU A 28 37.17 48.14 -0.68
CA LEU A 28 36.74 47.27 0.42
C LEU A 28 35.28 46.81 0.25
N LEU A 29 34.39 47.68 -0.22
CA LEU A 29 33.01 47.32 -0.54
C LEU A 29 32.92 46.31 -1.69
N LEU A 30 33.71 46.48 -2.75
CA LEU A 30 33.77 45.54 -3.87
C LEU A 30 34.30 44.16 -3.45
N LEU A 31 35.38 44.13 -2.64
CA LEU A 31 35.95 42.90 -2.11
C LEU A 31 34.99 42.20 -1.13
N GLY A 32 34.33 42.95 -0.25
CA GLY A 32 33.35 42.43 0.69
C GLY A 32 32.11 41.86 0.01
N ALA A 33 31.61 42.52 -1.04
CA ALA A 33 30.48 42.03 -1.82
C ALA A 33 30.84 40.74 -2.59
N ALA A 34 32.03 40.68 -3.19
CA ALA A 34 32.51 39.49 -3.89
C ALA A 34 32.66 38.28 -2.95
N VAL A 35 33.33 38.45 -1.80
CA VAL A 35 33.52 37.38 -0.82
C VAL A 35 32.20 36.98 -0.15
N GLY A 36 31.30 37.92 0.13
CA GLY A 36 29.97 37.62 0.70
C GLY A 36 29.09 36.80 -0.26
N SER A 37 29.16 37.12 -1.56
CA SER A 37 28.40 36.39 -2.59
C SER A 37 28.88 34.95 -2.81
N THR A 38 30.20 34.71 -2.74
CA THR A 38 30.75 33.36 -2.91
C THR A 38 30.48 32.47 -1.70
N VAL A 39 30.49 33.02 -0.50
CA VAL A 39 30.16 32.30 0.73
C VAL A 39 28.66 31.94 0.76
N ALA A 40 27.76 32.85 0.37
CA ALA A 40 26.33 32.55 0.30
C ALA A 40 26.01 31.42 -0.71
N PHE A 41 26.63 31.45 -1.89
CA PHE A 41 26.48 30.42 -2.92
C PHE A 41 27.02 29.04 -2.47
N LEU A 42 28.06 29.00 -1.63
CA LEU A 42 28.63 27.76 -1.11
C LEU A 42 27.84 27.15 0.06
N ILE A 43 27.08 27.97 0.78
CA ILE A 43 26.28 27.52 1.94
C ILE A 43 24.83 27.18 1.55
N ASP A 44 24.39 27.57 0.34
CA ASP A 44 23.09 27.18 -0.19
C ASP A 44 23.07 25.68 -0.57
N LYS A 45 23.08 24.84 0.46
CA LYS A 45 22.79 23.42 0.35
C LYS A 45 21.28 23.28 0.32
N THR A 46 20.73 23.15 -0.88
CA THR A 46 19.36 22.67 -1.06
C THR A 46 19.25 21.35 -0.29
N ALA A 47 18.24 21.21 0.57
CA ALA A 47 17.98 19.94 1.23
C ALA A 47 17.92 18.84 0.16
N PRO A 48 18.58 17.69 0.36
CA PRO A 48 18.57 16.62 -0.64
C PRO A 48 17.11 16.25 -0.93
N VAL A 49 16.74 16.26 -2.21
CA VAL A 49 15.48 15.68 -2.66
C VAL A 49 15.61 14.19 -2.45
N GLU A 50 14.99 13.67 -1.40
CA GLU A 50 14.93 12.23 -1.19
C GLU A 50 14.04 11.61 -2.27
N ASN A 51 14.65 10.80 -3.14
CA ASN A 51 13.91 9.98 -4.07
C ASN A 51 13.51 8.69 -3.35
N SER A 52 12.34 8.69 -2.73
CA SER A 52 11.77 7.51 -2.10
C SER A 52 11.25 6.56 -3.18
N PHE A 53 12.04 5.54 -3.53
CA PHE A 53 11.57 4.42 -4.34
C PHE A 53 10.83 3.43 -3.44
N GLU A 54 9.50 3.51 -3.41
CA GLU A 54 8.67 2.48 -2.77
C GLU A 54 8.41 1.33 -3.74
N TYR A 55 8.70 0.10 -3.29
CA TYR A 55 8.37 -1.11 -4.06
C TYR A 55 6.89 -1.46 -3.94
N ALA A 56 6.34 -2.03 -5.01
CA ALA A 56 5.01 -2.63 -4.98
C ALA A 56 4.98 -3.76 -3.93
N LYS A 57 3.96 -3.74 -3.08
CA LYS A 57 3.68 -4.79 -2.09
C LYS A 57 2.45 -5.55 -2.55
N VAL A 58 2.51 -6.88 -2.48
CA VAL A 58 1.37 -7.75 -2.79
C VAL A 58 0.94 -8.43 -1.52
N SER A 59 -0.31 -8.22 -1.12
CA SER A 59 -0.93 -8.87 0.03
C SER A 59 -2.44 -8.91 -0.14
N CYS A 60 -3.10 -9.85 0.51
CA CYS A 60 -4.55 -9.96 0.49
C CYS A 60 -5.11 -10.42 1.83
N GLU A 61 -6.41 -10.19 2.02
CA GLU A 61 -7.15 -10.55 3.21
C GLU A 61 -8.47 -11.20 2.83
N VAL A 62 -8.82 -12.31 3.47
CA VAL A 62 -10.14 -12.94 3.30
C VAL A 62 -11.12 -12.27 4.25
N THR A 63 -12.25 -11.84 3.70
CA THR A 63 -13.38 -11.28 4.45
C THR A 63 -14.59 -12.19 4.24
N GLU A 64 -15.34 -12.46 5.29
CA GLU A 64 -16.44 -13.42 5.27
C GLU A 64 -17.42 -13.16 6.41
N ASN A 65 -18.65 -13.63 6.23
CA ASN A 65 -19.68 -13.57 7.25
C ASN A 65 -20.06 -14.97 7.68
N PHE A 66 -20.25 -15.16 8.99
CA PHE A 66 -20.88 -16.36 9.53
C PHE A 66 -22.07 -15.96 10.40
N THR A 67 -23.28 -16.24 9.92
CA THR A 67 -24.53 -15.87 10.62
C THR A 67 -25.58 -16.94 10.36
N ASN A 68 -26.35 -17.30 11.38
CA ASN A 68 -27.43 -18.30 11.29
C ASN A 68 -26.98 -19.61 10.60
N ASN A 69 -25.84 -20.16 11.03
CA ASN A 69 -25.28 -21.41 10.47
C ASN A 69 -24.99 -21.37 8.97
N LYS A 70 -24.73 -20.16 8.45
CA LYS A 70 -24.38 -19.92 7.06
C LYS A 70 -23.11 -19.08 6.98
N LYS A 71 -22.12 -19.61 6.27
CA LYS A 71 -20.98 -18.85 5.75
C LYS A 71 -21.34 -18.30 4.38
N ASP A 72 -21.21 -16.99 4.23
CA ASP A 72 -21.32 -16.32 2.94
C ASP A 72 -20.47 -15.06 2.88
N ASN A 73 -20.60 -14.33 1.78
CA ASN A 73 -19.84 -13.13 1.48
C ASN A 73 -18.32 -13.33 1.59
N VAL A 74 -17.84 -14.54 1.26
CA VAL A 74 -16.43 -14.91 1.21
C VAL A 74 -15.78 -14.16 0.04
N ARG A 75 -15.07 -13.09 0.36
CA ARG A 75 -14.39 -12.21 -0.59
C ARG A 75 -12.94 -12.08 -0.21
N VAL A 76 -12.10 -11.80 -1.21
CA VAL A 76 -10.70 -11.50 -0.97
C VAL A 76 -10.44 -10.05 -1.32
N LYS A 77 -9.90 -9.31 -0.35
CA LYS A 77 -9.48 -7.91 -0.50
C LYS A 77 -8.02 -7.86 -0.87
N ASN A 78 -7.66 -7.05 -1.87
CA ASN A 78 -6.27 -6.69 -2.12
C ASN A 78 -5.85 -5.60 -1.11
N THR A 79 -4.93 -5.94 -0.22
CA THR A 79 -4.38 -5.02 0.78
C THR A 79 -2.99 -4.50 0.40
N GLY A 80 -2.49 -4.92 -0.77
CA GLY A 80 -1.23 -4.46 -1.33
C GLY A 80 -1.31 -3.06 -1.95
N THR A 81 -0.27 -2.69 -2.68
CA THR A 81 -0.12 -1.38 -3.32
C THR A 81 -0.13 -1.45 -4.86
N THR A 82 -0.35 -2.63 -5.42
CA THR A 82 -0.48 -2.85 -6.87
C THR A 82 -1.68 -3.74 -7.20
N ASP A 83 -2.19 -3.64 -8.42
CA ASP A 83 -3.19 -4.55 -8.96
C ASP A 83 -2.69 -5.99 -8.87
N ALA A 84 -3.56 -6.90 -8.41
CA ALA A 84 -3.18 -8.28 -8.16
C ALA A 84 -4.24 -9.27 -8.63
N TYR A 85 -3.80 -10.35 -9.26
CA TYR A 85 -4.61 -11.55 -9.42
C TYR A 85 -4.72 -12.27 -8.09
N ILE A 86 -5.87 -12.89 -7.88
CA ILE A 86 -6.19 -13.60 -6.64
C ILE A 86 -6.59 -15.04 -7.00
N ARG A 87 -6.05 -15.99 -6.23
CA ARG A 87 -6.58 -17.35 -6.16
C ARG A 87 -6.90 -17.70 -4.72
N ALA A 88 -7.83 -18.62 -4.54
CA ALA A 88 -8.20 -19.10 -3.22
C ALA A 88 -8.54 -20.59 -3.24
N THR A 89 -8.38 -21.25 -2.11
CA THR A 89 -8.87 -22.59 -1.85
C THR A 89 -9.50 -22.64 -0.46
N TYR A 90 -10.06 -23.78 -0.08
CA TYR A 90 -10.67 -23.93 1.23
C TYR A 90 -10.41 -25.31 1.82
N VAL A 91 -10.43 -25.38 3.15
CA VAL A 91 -10.38 -26.62 3.93
C VAL A 91 -11.60 -26.66 4.83
N VAL A 92 -12.23 -27.83 4.93
CA VAL A 92 -13.40 -28.03 5.79
C VAL A 92 -13.07 -29.08 6.84
N ASN A 93 -13.28 -28.73 8.10
CA ASN A 93 -13.05 -29.59 9.25
C ASN A 93 -14.21 -29.49 10.23
N TRP A 94 -14.48 -30.57 10.95
CA TRP A 94 -15.29 -30.51 12.17
C TRP A 94 -14.35 -30.33 13.35
N VAL A 95 -14.64 -29.37 14.22
CA VAL A 95 -13.84 -29.08 15.40
C VAL A 95 -14.64 -29.25 16.69
N ASP A 96 -14.03 -29.82 17.72
CA ASP A 96 -14.61 -29.91 19.05
C ASP A 96 -14.56 -28.56 19.80
N ALA A 97 -15.12 -28.53 21.01
CA ALA A 97 -15.12 -27.34 21.87
C ALA A 97 -13.71 -26.89 22.31
N GLN A 98 -12.69 -27.72 22.14
CA GLN A 98 -11.28 -27.41 22.42
C GLN A 98 -10.53 -26.97 21.15
N GLY A 99 -11.17 -27.01 19.97
CA GLY A 99 -10.57 -26.66 18.69
C GLY A 99 -9.80 -27.79 18.01
N ASN A 100 -9.91 -29.04 18.47
CA ASN A 100 -9.27 -30.18 17.82
C ASN A 100 -10.07 -30.62 16.59
N ILE A 101 -9.36 -30.96 15.50
CA ILE A 101 -9.97 -31.49 14.29
C ILE A 101 -10.40 -32.94 14.53
N VAL A 102 -11.66 -33.23 14.23
CA VAL A 102 -12.22 -34.58 14.25
C VAL A 102 -11.94 -35.25 12.91
N ALA A 103 -11.40 -36.48 12.95
CA ALA A 103 -10.96 -37.19 11.75
C ALA A 103 -12.11 -37.64 10.82
N SER A 104 -13.34 -37.71 11.33
CA SER A 104 -14.52 -38.18 10.60
C SER A 104 -15.69 -37.23 10.80
N GLU A 105 -16.54 -37.11 9.77
CA GLU A 105 -17.80 -36.37 9.87
C GLU A 105 -18.68 -36.96 10.99
N PRO A 106 -19.00 -36.17 12.04
CA PRO A 106 -19.79 -36.66 13.15
C PRO A 106 -21.23 -37.00 12.73
N ALA A 107 -21.78 -38.07 13.29
CA ALA A 107 -23.13 -38.51 12.94
C ALA A 107 -24.20 -37.45 13.28
N GLY A 108 -25.11 -37.19 12.34
CA GLY A 108 -26.19 -36.21 12.51
C GLY A 108 -25.80 -34.77 12.15
N TYR A 109 -24.53 -34.51 11.85
CA TYR A 109 -24.05 -33.25 11.33
C TYR A 109 -24.01 -33.32 9.80
N LYS A 110 -24.36 -32.22 9.14
CA LYS A 110 -24.31 -32.12 7.68
C LYS A 110 -23.94 -30.70 7.27
N TYR A 111 -23.22 -30.57 6.17
CA TYR A 111 -23.03 -29.27 5.54
C TYR A 111 -23.24 -29.35 4.03
N THR A 112 -23.52 -28.21 3.43
CA THR A 112 -23.57 -28.05 1.98
C THR A 112 -22.69 -26.87 1.64
N LEU A 113 -21.67 -27.10 0.83
CA LEU A 113 -20.77 -26.06 0.33
C LEU A 113 -20.95 -25.93 -1.18
N THR A 114 -21.14 -24.72 -1.65
CA THR A 114 -21.29 -24.42 -3.07
C THR A 114 -20.34 -23.30 -3.45
N ALA A 115 -19.42 -23.59 -4.37
CA ALA A 115 -18.58 -22.57 -5.00
C ALA A 115 -19.39 -21.84 -6.09
N ASN A 116 -19.28 -20.52 -6.13
CA ASN A 116 -20.00 -19.68 -7.07
C ASN A 116 -19.10 -19.37 -8.27
N LEU A 117 -19.23 -20.14 -9.34
CA LEU A 117 -18.43 -20.00 -10.57
C LEU A 117 -19.04 -18.99 -11.56
N ASN A 118 -19.34 -17.79 -11.08
CA ASN A 118 -20.10 -16.77 -11.79
C ASN A 118 -19.26 -15.89 -12.73
N ASN A 119 -18.69 -16.44 -13.82
CA ASN A 119 -17.82 -15.77 -14.81
C ASN A 119 -16.59 -15.01 -14.27
N SER A 120 -16.52 -14.75 -12.97
CA SER A 120 -15.48 -14.01 -12.27
C SER A 120 -14.58 -14.96 -11.50
N TRP A 121 -15.15 -16.05 -10.97
CA TRP A 121 -14.40 -17.16 -10.38
C TRP A 121 -14.42 -18.37 -11.29
N THR A 122 -13.23 -18.91 -11.56
CA THR A 122 -13.06 -20.14 -12.34
C THR A 122 -12.24 -21.14 -11.54
N LYS A 123 -12.71 -22.39 -11.48
CA LYS A 123 -11.97 -23.47 -10.81
C LYS A 123 -10.85 -23.97 -11.70
N GLY A 124 -9.61 -23.91 -11.20
CA GLY A 124 -8.45 -24.52 -11.83
C GLY A 124 -8.40 -26.04 -11.60
N SER A 125 -7.58 -26.72 -12.40
CA SER A 125 -7.32 -28.17 -12.24
C SER A 125 -6.47 -28.49 -11.02
N ASP A 126 -5.84 -27.49 -10.41
CA ASP A 126 -4.92 -27.60 -9.27
C ASP A 126 -5.63 -27.49 -7.91
N GLY A 127 -6.97 -27.38 -7.89
CA GLY A 127 -7.76 -27.27 -6.66
C GLY A 127 -7.93 -25.84 -6.15
N TYR A 128 -7.42 -24.84 -6.88
CA TYR A 128 -7.67 -23.43 -6.58
C TYR A 128 -8.84 -22.87 -7.41
N PHE A 129 -9.46 -21.83 -6.90
CA PHE A 129 -10.41 -20.97 -7.58
C PHE A 129 -9.72 -19.65 -7.88
N TYR A 130 -9.76 -19.21 -9.12
CA TYR A 130 -9.08 -18.01 -9.59
C TYR A 130 -10.11 -16.94 -9.87
N TYR A 131 -9.85 -15.73 -9.37
CA TYR A 131 -10.57 -14.56 -9.80
C TYR A 131 -9.99 -14.06 -11.12
N THR A 132 -10.78 -14.06 -12.19
CA THR A 132 -10.28 -13.95 -13.57
C THR A 132 -9.91 -12.54 -14.01
N SER A 133 -9.98 -11.57 -13.11
CA SER A 133 -9.62 -10.17 -13.35
C SER A 133 -8.73 -9.68 -12.21
N PRO A 134 -7.75 -8.81 -12.47
CA PRO A 134 -6.96 -8.24 -11.40
C PRO A 134 -7.82 -7.34 -10.50
N ILE A 135 -7.49 -7.31 -9.21
CA ILE A 135 -8.14 -6.49 -8.19
C ILE A 135 -7.22 -5.32 -7.84
N ALA A 136 -7.73 -4.09 -7.92
CA ALA A 136 -6.97 -2.90 -7.56
C ALA A 136 -6.68 -2.83 -6.04
N PRO A 137 -5.64 -2.08 -5.62
CA PRO A 137 -5.37 -1.83 -4.21
C PRO A 137 -6.58 -1.32 -3.43
N GLY A 138 -6.90 -1.97 -2.32
CA GLY A 138 -8.04 -1.61 -1.46
C GLY A 138 -9.38 -2.21 -1.89
N ASP A 139 -9.50 -2.70 -3.12
CA ASP A 139 -10.72 -3.33 -3.63
C ASP A 139 -10.82 -4.80 -3.24
N SER A 140 -12.02 -5.36 -3.40
CA SER A 140 -12.31 -6.77 -3.12
C SER A 140 -12.95 -7.46 -4.31
N THR A 141 -12.76 -8.78 -4.38
CA THR A 141 -13.47 -9.63 -5.34
C THR A 141 -14.98 -9.42 -5.23
N GLN A 142 -15.67 -9.46 -6.37
CA GLN A 142 -17.12 -9.29 -6.40
C GLN A 142 -17.85 -10.61 -6.12
N GLY A 143 -19.01 -10.50 -5.48
CA GLY A 143 -19.80 -11.67 -5.07
C GLY A 143 -19.12 -12.48 -3.97
N SER A 144 -19.69 -13.63 -3.62
CA SER A 144 -19.07 -14.57 -2.68
C SER A 144 -18.38 -15.68 -3.47
N LEU A 145 -17.13 -16.03 -3.16
CA LEU A 145 -16.44 -17.18 -3.76
C LEU A 145 -17.23 -18.47 -3.52
N LEU A 146 -17.68 -18.67 -2.29
CA LEU A 146 -18.45 -19.83 -1.89
C LEU A 146 -19.55 -19.44 -0.91
N THR A 147 -20.51 -20.33 -0.74
CA THR A 147 -21.46 -20.31 0.37
C THR A 147 -21.44 -21.67 1.03
N CYS A 148 -21.59 -21.69 2.36
CA CYS A 148 -21.72 -22.93 3.10
C CYS A 148 -22.84 -22.82 4.12
N THR A 149 -23.74 -23.79 4.14
CA THR A 149 -24.78 -23.92 5.16
C THR A 149 -24.54 -25.19 5.95
N VAL A 150 -24.67 -25.11 7.28
CA VAL A 150 -24.48 -26.25 8.18
C VAL A 150 -25.76 -26.56 8.94
N THR A 151 -26.05 -27.85 9.10
CA THR A 151 -27.12 -28.39 9.93
C THR A 151 -26.51 -29.15 11.08
N TYR A 152 -26.94 -28.79 12.28
CA TYR A 152 -26.51 -29.40 13.54
C TYR A 152 -27.61 -30.29 14.10
N PRO A 153 -27.27 -31.38 14.82
CA PRO A 153 -28.23 -32.09 15.65
C PRO A 153 -28.60 -31.28 16.90
N ASP A 154 -29.60 -31.76 17.64
CA ASP A 154 -29.95 -31.20 18.95
C ASP A 154 -28.76 -31.32 19.92
N ASN A 155 -28.38 -30.21 20.58
CA ASN A 155 -27.21 -30.10 21.48
C ASN A 155 -25.87 -30.44 20.78
N PRO A 156 -25.38 -29.59 19.86
CA PRO A 156 -24.15 -29.86 19.14
C PRO A 156 -22.91 -29.81 20.03
N GLU A 157 -22.03 -30.80 19.87
CA GLU A 157 -20.71 -30.90 20.49
C GLU A 157 -19.58 -30.41 19.56
N TYR A 158 -19.85 -30.35 18.24
CA TYR A 158 -18.89 -29.96 17.21
C TYR A 158 -19.37 -28.74 16.43
N THR A 159 -18.42 -27.94 15.92
CA THR A 159 -18.68 -26.81 15.03
C THR A 159 -18.00 -27.05 13.68
N LEU A 160 -18.64 -26.62 12.59
CA LEU A 160 -18.00 -26.65 11.27
C LEU A 160 -17.00 -25.50 11.15
N SER A 161 -15.74 -25.84 10.88
CA SER A 161 -14.72 -24.88 10.46
C SER A 161 -14.53 -24.98 8.95
N VAL A 162 -14.80 -23.88 8.25
CA VAL A 162 -14.48 -23.74 6.82
C VAL A 162 -13.39 -22.68 6.75
N GLU A 163 -12.16 -23.04 6.46
CA GLU A 163 -11.06 -22.09 6.36
C GLU A 163 -10.79 -21.79 4.89
N VAL A 164 -10.72 -20.51 4.53
CA VAL A 164 -10.45 -20.06 3.16
C VAL A 164 -9.04 -19.49 3.13
N LEU A 165 -8.22 -20.04 2.26
CA LEU A 165 -6.83 -19.64 2.06
C LEU A 165 -6.75 -18.91 0.72
N ALA A 166 -6.23 -17.68 0.73
CA ALA A 166 -6.11 -16.87 -0.46
C ALA A 166 -4.66 -16.44 -0.70
N GLU A 167 -4.30 -16.34 -1.96
CA GLU A 167 -3.01 -15.86 -2.43
C GLU A 167 -3.21 -14.78 -3.49
N ALA A 168 -2.27 -13.83 -3.51
CA ALA A 168 -2.26 -12.74 -4.47
C ALA A 168 -0.90 -12.64 -5.18
N ILE A 169 -0.93 -12.30 -6.46
CA ILE A 169 0.25 -12.02 -7.29
C ILE A 169 -0.01 -10.76 -8.09
N GLN A 170 0.99 -9.90 -8.21
CA GLN A 170 0.91 -8.68 -9.02
C GLN A 170 0.46 -9.00 -10.45
N SER A 171 -0.42 -8.18 -11.02
CA SER A 171 -0.91 -8.37 -12.39
C SER A 171 0.10 -8.00 -13.46
N THR A 172 1.16 -7.28 -13.09
CA THR A 172 2.17 -6.77 -14.02
C THR A 172 3.57 -7.18 -13.53
N PRO A 173 4.44 -7.67 -14.41
CA PRO A 173 4.21 -7.93 -15.83
C PRO A 173 3.23 -9.10 -16.08
N ASP A 174 2.63 -9.16 -17.27
CA ASP A 174 1.53 -10.10 -17.59
C ASP A 174 1.90 -11.58 -17.40
N ASN A 175 3.19 -11.91 -17.47
CA ASN A 175 3.73 -13.25 -17.24
C ASN A 175 3.91 -13.61 -15.76
N ALA A 176 3.77 -12.67 -14.81
CA ALA A 176 4.02 -12.92 -13.39
C ALA A 176 3.17 -14.07 -12.83
N VAL A 177 1.88 -14.12 -13.20
CA VAL A 177 0.97 -15.21 -12.81
C VAL A 177 1.33 -16.53 -13.49
N GLN A 178 1.72 -16.47 -14.77
CA GLN A 178 2.11 -17.66 -15.54
C GLN A 178 3.32 -18.33 -14.93
N GLU A 179 4.34 -17.55 -14.56
CA GLU A 179 5.58 -18.05 -13.97
C GLU A 179 5.38 -18.57 -12.55
N ALA A 180 4.54 -17.92 -11.74
CA ALA A 180 4.38 -18.27 -10.34
C ALA A 180 3.33 -19.37 -10.08
N TRP A 181 2.23 -19.38 -10.84
CA TRP A 181 1.15 -20.34 -10.66
C TRP A 181 1.04 -21.36 -11.80
N GLY A 182 1.79 -21.22 -12.89
CA GLY A 182 1.74 -22.15 -14.01
C GLY A 182 0.39 -22.12 -14.75
N VAL A 183 -0.33 -20.99 -14.71
CA VAL A 183 -1.63 -20.84 -15.38
C VAL A 183 -1.71 -19.57 -16.23
N SER A 184 -2.48 -19.64 -17.30
CA SER A 184 -2.94 -18.48 -18.06
C SER A 184 -4.37 -18.15 -17.64
N ILE A 185 -4.59 -16.89 -17.26
CA ILE A 185 -5.91 -16.37 -16.86
C ILE A 185 -6.44 -15.45 -17.95
N SER A 186 -7.69 -15.66 -18.32
CA SER A 186 -8.47 -14.77 -19.15
C SER A 186 -9.87 -14.66 -18.56
N GLN A 187 -10.66 -13.67 -18.98
CA GLN A 187 -11.99 -13.46 -18.42
C GLN A 187 -12.84 -14.74 -18.52
N GLY A 188 -13.23 -15.29 -17.36
CA GLY A 188 -14.00 -16.54 -17.25
C GLY A 188 -13.23 -17.83 -17.53
N SER A 189 -11.92 -17.81 -17.80
CA SER A 189 -11.16 -19.01 -18.18
C SER A 189 -9.77 -19.07 -17.55
N VAL A 190 -9.41 -20.26 -17.07
CA VAL A 190 -8.09 -20.57 -16.51
C VAL A 190 -7.59 -21.84 -17.17
N THR A 191 -6.42 -21.77 -17.79
CA THR A 191 -5.80 -22.91 -18.46
C THR A 191 -4.37 -23.10 -17.95
N ALA A 192 -3.85 -24.33 -18.01
CA ALA A 192 -2.45 -24.57 -17.74
C ALA A 192 -1.57 -23.71 -18.66
N TYR A 193 -0.55 -23.05 -18.11
CA TYR A 193 0.47 -22.37 -18.88
C TYR A 193 1.44 -23.42 -19.41
N SER A 194 1.53 -23.56 -20.73
CA SER A 194 2.38 -24.57 -21.36
C SER A 194 3.84 -24.15 -21.52
N GLY A 195 4.20 -22.91 -21.17
CA GLY A 195 5.51 -22.33 -21.47
C GLY A 195 5.79 -22.28 -22.99
N ASN A 196 6.86 -21.60 -23.36
CA ASN A 196 7.55 -21.77 -24.65
C ASN A 196 8.91 -22.42 -24.38
#